data_AF-A0A1H1CT62-F1
#
_entry.id   AF-A0A1H1CT62-F1
#
_cell.length_a   1.000
_cell.length_b   1.000
_cell.length_c   1.000
_cell.angle_alpha   90.00
_cell.angle_beta   90.00
_cell.angle_gamma   90.00
#
_symmetry.space_group_name_H-M   'P 1'
#
loop_
_entity.id
_entity.type
_entity.pdbx_description
1 polymer ?
#
loop_
_entity_poly.entity_id
_entity_poly.type
_entity_poly.pdbx_seq_one_letter_code
_entity_poly.pdbx_strand_id
1 'polypeptide(L)'
;MTNLAAGAAPTDAVNVSQLSAVDGKVDALAQSGTQRYFKSTGNHADDAVASGEHSLAAGAGAEATVDNAVAVGAQASASGTGSVALGAAANAGADNSVALGQGSVADRANTVSVGTAGQERQITNVAAGIQGTDAVNVNQLQQSVGSAVSQANSYTDDQIRSARLDANGGTASALAMAGLPQAVLPGRGMVSMAGGTFGGQSGFGNRRVAALCHRQVGLQDARHYRLPWSIRRVDWRGDALVSAIYLATVRPFEVTVKIVRTSCWRSGLG
;
A
#
# COMPACT_ATOMS: atom_id res chain seq x y z
N MET A 1 -9.77 45.13 -77.51
CA MET A 1 -8.77 44.97 -78.58
C MET A 1 -8.89 43.55 -79.11
N THR A 2 -9.06 43.36 -80.41
CA THR A 2 -9.13 42.04 -81.05
C THR A 2 -7.92 41.89 -81.98
N ASN A 3 -7.47 40.66 -82.25
CA ASN A 3 -6.31 40.34 -83.11
C ASN A 3 -4.95 40.82 -82.56
N LEU A 4 -4.77 40.81 -81.24
CA LEU A 4 -3.49 41.13 -80.61
C LEU A 4 -2.52 39.93 -80.73
N ALA A 5 -1.39 40.13 -81.39
CA ALA A 5 -0.29 39.16 -81.40
C ALA A 5 0.27 38.96 -79.99
N ALA A 6 0.92 37.82 -79.73
CA ALA A 6 1.54 37.57 -78.43
C ALA A 6 2.65 38.59 -78.17
N GLY A 7 2.64 39.21 -76.98
CA GLY A 7 3.68 40.16 -76.58
C GLY A 7 5.04 39.48 -76.39
N ALA A 8 6.10 40.13 -76.84
CA ALA A 8 7.48 39.62 -76.78
C ALA A 8 8.39 40.48 -75.89
N ALA A 9 8.18 41.80 -75.84
CA ALA A 9 8.88 42.72 -74.95
C ALA A 9 8.13 42.89 -73.61
N PRO A 10 8.81 43.29 -72.50
CA PRO A 10 8.17 43.49 -71.19
C PRO A 10 7.06 44.54 -71.14
N THR A 11 7.02 45.46 -72.12
CA THR A 11 6.00 46.51 -72.25
C THR A 11 4.92 46.17 -73.27
N ASP A 12 5.00 44.99 -73.90
CA ASP A 12 3.98 44.57 -74.86
C ASP A 12 2.69 44.20 -74.15
N ALA A 13 1.57 44.39 -74.84
CA ALA A 13 0.28 43.93 -74.35
C ALA A 13 0.19 42.39 -74.41
N VAL A 14 -0.41 41.78 -73.38
CA VAL A 14 -0.67 40.34 -73.32
C VAL A 14 -1.99 39.97 -73.99
N ASN A 15 -2.00 38.88 -74.75
CA ASN A 15 -3.22 38.33 -75.34
C ASN A 15 -3.79 37.16 -74.50
N VAL A 16 -5.02 36.73 -74.80
CA VAL A 16 -5.72 35.68 -74.01
C VAL A 16 -4.97 34.34 -74.03
N SER A 17 -4.25 34.01 -75.11
CA SER A 17 -3.46 32.76 -75.15
C SER A 17 -2.29 32.76 -74.15
N GLN A 18 -1.68 33.92 -73.90
CA GLN A 18 -0.61 34.04 -72.89
C GLN A 18 -1.18 33.91 -71.47
N LEU A 19 -2.36 34.49 -71.21
CA LEU A 19 -3.05 34.35 -69.92
C LEU A 19 -3.55 32.92 -69.68
N SER A 20 -4.15 32.28 -70.68
CA SER A 20 -4.63 30.89 -70.57
C SER A 20 -3.49 29.88 -70.37
N ALA A 21 -2.29 30.16 -70.90
CA ALA A 21 -1.11 29.35 -70.62
C ALA A 21 -0.63 29.48 -69.16
N VAL A 22 -0.86 30.63 -68.52
CA VAL A 22 -0.61 30.82 -67.08
C VAL A 22 -1.72 30.16 -66.26
N ASP A 23 -2.97 30.37 -66.66
CA ASP A 23 -4.15 29.75 -66.06
C ASP A 23 -4.03 28.23 -66.00
N GLY A 24 -3.64 27.59 -67.11
CA GLY A 24 -3.36 26.14 -67.14
C GLY A 24 -2.21 25.70 -66.22
N LYS A 25 -1.22 26.57 -65.96
CA LYS A 25 -0.16 26.28 -64.97
C LYS A 25 -0.66 26.47 -63.53
N VAL A 26 -1.55 27.43 -63.28
CA VAL A 26 -2.18 27.68 -61.97
C VAL A 26 -3.17 26.57 -61.65
N ASP A 27 -3.99 26.14 -62.61
CA ASP A 27 -4.85 24.97 -62.49
C ASP A 27 -4.05 23.70 -62.26
N ALA A 28 -2.95 23.52 -63.00
CA ALA A 28 -2.05 22.41 -62.75
C ALA A 28 -1.39 22.48 -61.37
N LEU A 29 -1.26 23.65 -60.74
CA LEU A 29 -0.78 23.82 -59.36
C LEU A 29 -1.89 23.59 -58.33
N ALA A 30 -3.11 24.06 -58.60
CA ALA A 30 -4.28 23.97 -57.73
C ALA A 30 -4.88 22.55 -57.71
N GLN A 31 -4.97 21.90 -58.86
CA GLN A 31 -5.41 20.51 -59.02
C GLN A 31 -4.27 19.50 -58.79
N SER A 32 -3.06 20.01 -58.58
CA SER A 32 -1.91 19.17 -58.29
C SER A 32 -2.04 18.54 -56.91
N GLY A 33 -2.48 17.29 -56.94
CA GLY A 33 -1.88 16.25 -56.13
C GLY A 33 -0.36 16.08 -56.35
N THR A 34 0.45 17.13 -56.57
CA THR A 34 1.92 17.05 -56.83
C THR A 34 2.83 17.60 -55.74
N GLN A 35 2.30 18.12 -54.63
CA GLN A 35 3.09 18.23 -53.39
C GLN A 35 3.50 16.81 -52.91
N ARG A 36 4.60 16.23 -53.44
CA ARG A 36 5.01 14.83 -53.18
C ARG A 36 5.05 14.48 -51.69
N TYR A 37 5.26 15.48 -50.85
CA TYR A 37 5.40 15.34 -49.41
C TYR A 37 4.20 15.83 -48.60
N PHE A 38 3.30 16.65 -49.16
CA PHE A 38 2.11 17.16 -48.47
C PHE A 38 0.84 16.95 -49.31
N LYS A 39 -0.02 16.04 -48.86
CA LYS A 39 -1.30 15.72 -49.52
C LYS A 39 -2.39 16.01 -48.52
N SER A 40 -3.31 16.92 -48.85
CA SER A 40 -4.49 17.19 -48.04
C SER A 40 -5.73 17.03 -48.91
N THR A 41 -6.79 16.51 -48.31
CA THR A 41 -8.12 16.39 -48.92
C THR A 41 -9.09 17.17 -48.04
N GLY A 42 -9.98 17.95 -48.67
CA GLY A 42 -10.97 18.77 -47.96
C GLY A 42 -11.79 19.57 -48.96
N ASN A 43 -12.92 20.11 -48.50
CA ASN A 43 -13.69 21.13 -49.21
C ASN A 43 -13.51 22.46 -48.44
N HIS A 44 -13.64 23.59 -49.12
CA HIS A 44 -13.55 24.93 -48.49
C HIS A 44 -14.67 25.24 -47.48
N ALA A 45 -15.41 24.23 -47.00
CA ALA A 45 -16.45 24.39 -45.99
C ALA A 45 -15.87 24.33 -44.57
N ASP A 46 -14.73 23.67 -44.38
CA ASP A 46 -14.14 23.35 -43.09
C ASP A 46 -12.67 23.80 -43.04
N ASP A 47 -12.43 25.11 -43.13
CA ASP A 47 -11.08 25.67 -43.10
C ASP A 47 -10.39 25.42 -41.74
N ALA A 48 -9.09 25.17 -41.77
CA ALA A 48 -8.29 25.12 -40.56
C ALA A 48 -8.13 26.52 -39.96
N VAL A 49 -8.31 26.66 -38.65
CA VAL A 49 -8.23 27.93 -37.93
C VAL A 49 -7.03 27.92 -37.00
N ALA A 50 -6.01 28.69 -37.36
CA ALA A 50 -4.85 28.98 -36.51
C ALA A 50 -4.92 30.46 -36.10
N SER A 51 -5.54 30.75 -34.94
CA SER A 51 -5.76 32.13 -34.48
C SER A 51 -4.87 32.55 -33.31
N GLY A 52 -4.22 31.59 -32.63
CA GLY A 52 -3.25 31.89 -31.58
C GLY A 52 -1.91 32.37 -32.14
N GLU A 53 -1.14 33.12 -31.34
CA GLU A 53 0.22 33.49 -31.71
C GLU A 53 1.09 32.23 -31.84
N HIS A 54 1.86 32.10 -32.92
CA HIS A 54 2.67 30.92 -33.24
C HIS A 54 1.88 29.58 -33.28
N SER A 55 0.58 29.63 -33.58
CA SER A 55 -0.27 28.43 -33.67
C SER A 55 -0.14 27.70 -35.01
N LEU A 56 -0.48 26.41 -35.02
CA LEU A 56 -0.56 25.58 -36.22
C LEU A 56 -1.88 24.81 -36.25
N ALA A 57 -2.65 24.97 -37.32
CA ALA A 57 -3.85 24.18 -37.59
C ALA A 57 -3.70 23.48 -38.95
N ALA A 58 -3.82 22.15 -38.97
CA ALA A 58 -3.67 21.33 -40.16
C ALA A 58 -4.71 20.21 -40.21
N GLY A 59 -5.74 20.39 -41.03
CA GLY A 59 -6.84 19.44 -41.21
C GLY A 59 -8.18 20.17 -41.38
N ALA A 60 -9.16 19.49 -41.97
CA ALA A 60 -10.50 20.05 -42.14
C ALA A 60 -11.12 20.37 -40.76
N GLY A 61 -11.42 21.64 -40.50
CA GLY A 61 -11.95 22.12 -39.21
C GLY A 61 -10.98 21.95 -38.04
N ALA A 62 -9.67 21.85 -38.27
CA ALA A 62 -8.69 21.87 -37.18
C ALA A 62 -8.64 23.28 -36.55
N GLU A 63 -8.62 23.35 -35.22
CA GLU A 63 -8.68 24.59 -34.46
C GLU A 63 -7.51 24.69 -33.48
N ALA A 64 -6.59 25.62 -33.71
CA ALA A 64 -5.54 26.01 -32.78
C ALA A 64 -5.77 27.47 -32.38
N THR A 65 -6.56 27.68 -31.32
CA THR A 65 -7.18 28.99 -31.03
C THR A 65 -6.37 29.86 -30.06
N VAL A 66 -5.34 29.29 -29.43
CA VAL A 66 -4.51 29.92 -28.39
C VAL A 66 -3.02 29.82 -28.70
N ASP A 67 -2.22 30.63 -28.00
CA ASP A 67 -0.80 30.77 -28.28
C ASP A 67 -0.03 29.46 -28.16
N ASN A 68 0.89 29.23 -29.10
CA ASN A 68 1.71 28.03 -29.23
C ASN A 68 0.91 26.72 -29.37
N ALA A 69 -0.37 26.79 -29.71
CA ALA A 69 -1.21 25.61 -29.87
C ALA A 69 -1.00 24.93 -31.23
N VAL A 70 -1.09 23.61 -31.23
CA VAL A 70 -0.92 22.78 -32.43
C VAL A 70 -2.11 21.83 -32.57
N ALA A 71 -2.91 21.98 -33.62
CA ALA A 71 -4.02 21.09 -33.96
C ALA A 71 -3.76 20.42 -35.31
N VAL A 72 -3.62 19.09 -35.32
CA VAL A 72 -3.35 18.31 -36.52
C VAL A 72 -4.32 17.15 -36.62
N GLY A 73 -5.15 17.15 -37.66
CA GLY A 73 -6.22 16.19 -37.89
C GLY A 73 -7.57 16.87 -38.12
N ALA A 74 -8.49 16.19 -38.80
CA ALA A 74 -9.83 16.73 -39.01
C ALA A 74 -10.54 16.95 -37.67
N GLN A 75 -11.09 18.14 -37.44
CA GLN A 75 -11.79 18.52 -36.21
C GLN A 75 -10.90 18.42 -34.94
N ALA A 76 -9.58 18.42 -35.07
CA ALA A 76 -8.68 18.50 -33.92
C ALA A 76 -8.80 19.88 -33.26
N SER A 77 -8.88 19.95 -31.93
CA SER A 77 -9.01 21.20 -31.17
C SER A 77 -7.92 21.32 -30.13
N ALA A 78 -7.09 22.34 -30.24
CA ALA A 78 -6.05 22.73 -29.30
C ALA A 78 -6.41 24.09 -28.70
N SER A 79 -7.05 24.05 -27.52
CA SER A 79 -7.65 25.21 -26.85
C SER A 79 -6.97 25.58 -25.52
N GLY A 80 -6.00 24.78 -25.06
CA GLY A 80 -5.09 25.14 -23.96
C GLY A 80 -3.82 25.85 -24.47
N THR A 81 -3.23 26.76 -23.68
CA THR A 81 -1.99 27.44 -24.08
C THR A 81 -0.84 26.43 -24.21
N GLY A 82 -0.12 26.45 -25.33
CA GLY A 82 0.96 25.49 -25.61
C GLY A 82 0.48 24.04 -25.76
N SER A 83 -0.80 23.82 -26.02
CA SER A 83 -1.38 22.49 -26.16
C SER A 83 -1.17 21.88 -27.55
N VAL A 84 -1.18 20.55 -27.62
CA VAL A 84 -1.00 19.80 -28.88
C VAL A 84 -2.13 18.77 -29.02
N ALA A 85 -3.00 18.93 -30.00
CA ALA A 85 -4.00 17.95 -30.41
C ALA A 85 -3.55 17.28 -31.71
N LEU A 86 -3.26 15.97 -31.64
CA LEU A 86 -2.79 15.18 -32.78
C LEU A 86 -3.72 13.99 -33.02
N GLY A 87 -4.53 14.07 -34.08
CA GLY A 87 -5.50 13.05 -34.49
C GLY A 87 -6.86 13.66 -34.78
N ALA A 88 -7.68 12.96 -35.58
CA ALA A 88 -9.04 13.44 -35.87
C ALA A 88 -9.87 13.55 -34.58
N ALA A 89 -10.56 14.67 -34.38
CA ALA A 89 -11.34 14.96 -33.17
C ALA A 89 -10.54 14.86 -31.85
N ALA A 90 -9.20 14.95 -31.88
CA ALA A 90 -8.41 15.05 -30.66
C ALA A 90 -8.66 16.41 -30.00
N ASN A 91 -8.80 16.44 -28.66
CA ASN A 91 -9.11 17.64 -27.89
C ASN A 91 -8.05 17.85 -26.80
N ALA A 92 -7.19 18.84 -26.99
CA ALA A 92 -6.22 19.29 -25.99
C ALA A 92 -6.72 20.59 -25.35
N GLY A 93 -7.55 20.43 -24.30
CA GLY A 93 -8.25 21.54 -23.66
C GLY A 93 -7.51 22.19 -22.49
N ALA A 94 -6.46 21.54 -21.98
CA ALA A 94 -5.68 22.04 -20.85
C ALA A 94 -4.33 22.62 -21.28
N ASP A 95 -3.78 23.53 -20.47
CA ASP A 95 -2.49 24.17 -20.75
C ASP A 95 -1.32 23.18 -20.73
N ASN A 96 -0.37 23.37 -21.65
CA ASN A 96 0.81 22.52 -21.82
C ASN A 96 0.45 21.01 -21.87
N SER A 97 -0.67 20.68 -22.51
CA SER A 97 -1.19 19.31 -22.61
C SER A 97 -1.08 18.76 -24.03
N VAL A 98 -1.02 17.44 -24.16
CA VAL A 98 -0.96 16.75 -25.45
C VAL A 98 -2.08 15.71 -25.53
N ALA A 99 -3.00 15.84 -26.47
CA ALA A 99 -3.97 14.82 -26.82
C ALA A 99 -3.48 14.06 -28.06
N LEU A 100 -3.12 12.79 -27.90
CA LEU A 100 -2.48 11.96 -28.93
C LEU A 100 -3.37 10.79 -29.36
N GLY A 101 -3.85 10.84 -30.59
CA GLY A 101 -4.72 9.86 -31.21
C GLY A 101 -6.15 10.38 -31.43
N GLN A 102 -6.88 9.74 -32.33
CA GLN A 102 -8.26 10.11 -32.68
C GLN A 102 -9.19 10.13 -31.45
N GLY A 103 -9.94 11.21 -31.25
CA GLY A 103 -10.89 11.33 -30.13
C GLY A 103 -10.25 11.36 -28.73
N SER A 104 -8.94 11.53 -28.62
CA SER A 104 -8.27 11.62 -27.32
C SER A 104 -8.58 12.95 -26.65
N VAL A 105 -8.66 12.96 -25.31
CA VAL A 105 -8.98 14.15 -24.53
C VAL A 105 -7.89 14.38 -23.50
N ALA A 106 -7.22 15.53 -23.57
CA ALA A 106 -6.26 15.99 -22.56
C ALA A 106 -6.87 17.18 -21.79
N ASP A 107 -7.48 16.87 -20.65
CA ASP A 107 -8.24 17.80 -19.78
C ASP A 107 -7.45 18.23 -18.53
N ARG A 108 -6.19 17.81 -18.42
CA ARG A 108 -5.30 18.11 -17.29
C ARG A 108 -4.03 18.79 -17.79
N ALA A 109 -3.64 19.88 -17.12
CA ALA A 109 -2.43 20.62 -17.49
C ALA A 109 -1.17 19.78 -17.30
N ASN A 110 -0.16 19.97 -18.17
CA ASN A 110 1.11 19.24 -18.15
C ASN A 110 0.94 17.71 -18.29
N THR A 111 0.01 17.24 -19.12
CA THR A 111 -0.22 15.81 -19.35
C THR A 111 -0.17 15.42 -20.81
N VAL A 112 0.15 14.16 -21.07
CA VAL A 112 -0.04 13.53 -22.38
C VAL A 112 -1.16 12.51 -22.23
N SER A 113 -2.29 12.77 -22.86
CA SER A 113 -3.41 11.83 -22.97
C SER A 113 -3.31 11.05 -24.27
N VAL A 114 -3.37 9.72 -24.18
CA VAL A 114 -3.36 8.81 -25.35
C VAL A 114 -4.75 8.25 -25.64
N GLY A 115 -5.80 8.78 -25.03
CA GLY A 115 -7.16 8.27 -25.15
C GLY A 115 -8.18 9.17 -24.47
N THR A 116 -9.34 8.61 -24.17
CA THR A 116 -10.37 9.24 -23.35
C THR A 116 -11.00 8.19 -22.44
N ALA A 117 -11.79 8.61 -21.45
CA ALA A 117 -12.42 7.69 -20.51
C ALA A 117 -13.26 6.64 -21.25
N GLY A 118 -12.97 5.35 -21.00
CA GLY A 118 -13.63 4.22 -21.65
C GLY A 118 -13.10 3.90 -23.07
N GLN A 119 -12.13 4.66 -23.57
CA GLN A 119 -11.44 4.43 -24.84
C GLN A 119 -9.93 4.64 -24.66
N GLU A 120 -9.37 4.00 -23.63
CA GLU A 120 -7.94 4.01 -23.33
C GLU A 120 -7.14 3.21 -24.37
N ARG A 121 -5.89 3.61 -24.58
CA ARG A 121 -4.95 2.92 -25.48
C ARG A 121 -3.81 2.30 -24.71
N GLN A 122 -3.33 1.17 -25.20
CA GLN A 122 -2.11 0.55 -24.71
C GLN A 122 -0.88 1.25 -25.29
N ILE A 123 0.14 1.46 -24.46
CA ILE A 123 1.46 1.90 -24.89
C ILE A 123 2.34 0.65 -24.99
N THR A 124 2.69 0.23 -26.20
CA THR A 124 3.43 -1.00 -26.47
C THR A 124 4.90 -0.70 -26.82
N ASN A 125 5.76 -1.72 -26.68
CA ASN A 125 7.21 -1.63 -26.94
C ASN A 125 7.95 -0.66 -26.01
N VAL A 126 7.50 -0.55 -24.75
CA VAL A 126 8.16 0.26 -23.72
C VAL A 126 9.36 -0.51 -23.15
N ALA A 127 10.56 0.02 -23.38
CA ALA A 127 11.78 -0.49 -22.78
C ALA A 127 11.75 -0.36 -21.24
N ALA A 128 12.61 -1.10 -20.55
CA ALA A 128 12.69 -1.00 -19.09
C ALA A 128 13.20 0.40 -18.68
N GLY A 129 12.51 1.05 -17.75
CA GLY A 129 12.91 2.34 -17.20
C GLY A 129 14.19 2.23 -16.37
N ILE A 130 15.06 3.25 -16.47
CA ILE A 130 16.37 3.30 -15.82
C ILE A 130 16.44 4.47 -14.83
N GLN A 131 15.91 5.63 -15.21
CA GLN A 131 15.85 6.82 -14.37
C GLN A 131 14.56 6.86 -13.55
N GLY A 132 14.54 7.67 -12.48
CA GLY A 132 13.39 7.78 -11.57
C GLY A 132 12.12 8.35 -12.21
N THR A 133 12.21 8.94 -13.40
CA THR A 133 11.08 9.50 -14.16
C THR A 133 10.70 8.67 -15.39
N ASP A 134 11.31 7.50 -15.58
CA ASP A 134 11.02 6.63 -16.71
C ASP A 134 9.74 5.82 -16.48
N ALA A 135 9.04 5.51 -17.55
CA ALA A 135 7.89 4.60 -17.50
C ALA A 135 8.34 3.17 -17.14
N VAL A 136 7.54 2.50 -16.30
CA VAL A 136 7.77 1.10 -15.91
C VAL A 136 6.99 0.19 -16.85
N ASN A 137 7.65 -0.82 -17.42
CA ASN A 137 6.97 -1.84 -18.21
C ASN A 137 6.51 -3.05 -17.35
N VAL A 138 5.69 -3.91 -17.92
CA VAL A 138 5.09 -5.06 -17.19
C VAL A 138 6.14 -6.03 -16.66
N ASN A 139 7.27 -6.20 -17.35
CA ASN A 139 8.35 -7.10 -16.90
C ASN A 139 8.99 -6.61 -15.60
N GLN A 140 9.28 -5.31 -15.49
CA GLN A 140 9.83 -4.72 -14.26
C GLN A 140 8.85 -4.83 -13.10
N LEU A 141 7.55 -4.60 -13.36
CA LEU A 141 6.51 -4.74 -12.34
C LEU A 141 6.43 -6.19 -11.82
N GLN A 142 6.40 -7.18 -12.73
CA GLN A 142 6.35 -8.59 -12.36
C GLN A 142 7.58 -9.04 -11.56
N GLN A 143 8.77 -8.54 -11.92
CA GLN A 143 10.00 -8.82 -11.18
C GLN A 143 9.98 -8.22 -9.76
N SER A 144 9.52 -6.97 -9.64
CA SER A 144 9.42 -6.28 -8.35
C SER A 144 8.40 -6.97 -7.44
N VAL A 145 7.20 -7.25 -7.95
CA VAL A 145 6.14 -7.95 -7.20
C VAL A 145 6.57 -9.36 -6.84
N GLY A 146 7.21 -10.10 -7.77
CA GLY A 146 7.72 -11.44 -7.52
C GLY A 146 8.77 -11.47 -6.40
N SER A 147 9.67 -10.51 -6.38
CA SER A 147 10.70 -10.37 -5.33
C SER A 147 10.07 -10.03 -3.97
N ALA A 148 9.10 -9.11 -3.95
CA ALA A 148 8.40 -8.71 -2.73
C ALA A 148 7.60 -9.86 -2.10
N VAL A 149 6.85 -10.62 -2.91
CA VAL A 149 6.09 -11.78 -2.45
C VAL A 149 7.02 -12.87 -1.93
N SER A 150 8.14 -13.13 -2.61
CA SER A 150 9.13 -14.12 -2.16
C SER A 150 9.72 -13.76 -0.80
N GLN A 151 10.08 -12.49 -0.60
CA GLN A 151 10.61 -12.01 0.68
C GLN A 151 9.59 -12.11 1.82
N ALA A 152 8.31 -11.82 1.53
CA ALA A 152 7.22 -11.92 2.52
C ALA A 152 6.95 -13.37 2.93
N ASN A 153 7.01 -14.31 1.98
CA ASN A 153 6.87 -15.74 2.25
C ASN A 153 8.02 -16.22 3.14
N SER A 154 9.27 -15.89 2.81
CA SER A 154 10.42 -16.25 3.66
C SER A 154 10.30 -15.69 5.07
N TYR A 155 9.90 -14.43 5.22
CA TYR A 155 9.67 -13.83 6.53
C TYR A 155 8.61 -14.59 7.34
N THR A 156 7.50 -14.93 6.69
CA THR A 156 6.40 -15.67 7.34
C THR A 156 6.83 -17.09 7.72
N ASP A 157 7.55 -17.78 6.84
CA ASP A 157 8.07 -19.13 7.09
C ASP A 157 9.07 -19.15 8.25
N ASP A 158 9.91 -18.12 8.36
CA ASP A 158 10.86 -17.98 9.47
C ASP A 158 10.14 -17.70 10.79
N GLN A 159 9.12 -16.84 10.79
CA GLN A 159 8.30 -16.59 11.99
C GLN A 159 7.54 -17.85 12.42
N ILE A 160 6.98 -18.61 11.47
CA ILE A 160 6.34 -19.89 11.74
C ILE A 160 7.35 -20.90 12.29
N ARG A 161 8.58 -20.93 11.74
CA ARG A 161 9.64 -21.79 12.25
C ARG A 161 10.01 -21.41 13.67
N SER A 162 10.18 -20.13 13.98
CA SER A 162 10.46 -19.65 15.34
C SER A 162 9.36 -20.07 16.31
N ALA A 163 8.09 -19.83 15.96
CA ALA A 163 6.96 -20.22 16.80
C ALA A 163 6.90 -21.73 17.06
N ARG A 164 7.24 -22.57 16.05
CA ARG A 164 7.34 -24.02 16.23
C ARG A 164 8.50 -24.42 17.14
N LEU A 165 9.65 -23.74 17.04
CA LEU A 165 10.80 -23.98 17.90
C LEU A 165 10.47 -23.61 19.36
N ASP A 166 9.86 -22.46 19.60
CA ASP A 166 9.44 -22.01 20.93
C ASP A 166 8.40 -22.96 21.53
N ALA A 167 7.42 -23.39 20.74
CA ALA A 167 6.42 -24.38 21.16
C ALA A 167 7.07 -25.73 21.53
N ASN A 168 8.00 -26.24 20.72
CA ASN A 168 8.71 -27.49 20.98
C ASN A 168 9.65 -27.38 22.20
N GLY A 169 10.30 -26.23 22.40
CA GLY A 169 11.10 -25.96 23.60
C GLY A 169 10.24 -25.93 24.88
N GLY A 170 9.04 -25.35 24.77
CA GLY A 170 8.04 -25.34 25.84
C GLY A 170 7.55 -26.74 26.21
N THR A 171 7.22 -27.58 25.22
CA THR A 171 6.82 -28.97 25.47
C THR A 171 7.96 -29.80 26.03
N ALA A 172 9.18 -29.69 25.49
CA ALA A 172 10.37 -30.38 26.02
C ALA A 172 10.61 -30.05 27.50
N SER A 173 10.43 -28.78 27.87
CA SER A 173 10.52 -28.33 29.27
C SER A 173 9.40 -28.90 30.15
N ALA A 174 8.17 -28.99 29.63
CA ALA A 174 7.06 -29.62 30.35
C ALA A 174 7.28 -31.13 30.56
N LEU A 175 7.79 -31.85 29.55
CA LEU A 175 8.19 -33.25 29.69
C LEU A 175 9.28 -33.42 30.75
N ALA A 176 10.26 -32.52 30.79
CA ALA A 176 11.29 -32.50 31.82
C ALA A 176 10.67 -32.41 33.23
N MET A 177 9.66 -31.55 33.41
CA MET A 177 8.96 -31.36 34.68
C MET A 177 8.07 -32.55 35.08
N ALA A 178 7.53 -33.29 34.11
CA ALA A 178 6.69 -34.46 34.34
C ALA A 178 7.48 -35.64 34.96
N GLY A 179 8.75 -35.80 34.56
CA GLY A 179 9.64 -36.83 35.08
C GLY A 179 10.23 -36.54 36.47
N LEU A 180 9.97 -35.36 37.05
CA LEU A 180 10.52 -35.01 38.36
C LEU A 180 9.82 -35.77 39.49
N PRO A 181 10.59 -36.38 40.42
CA PRO A 181 10.02 -37.10 41.55
C PRO A 181 9.13 -36.19 42.40
N GLN A 182 8.03 -36.76 42.89
CA GLN A 182 7.10 -36.08 43.80
C GLN A 182 7.55 -36.32 45.24
N ALA A 183 7.55 -35.27 46.08
CA ALA A 183 7.94 -35.40 47.48
C ALA A 183 6.82 -36.07 48.27
N VAL A 184 7.04 -37.29 48.76
CA VAL A 184 6.04 -38.08 49.50
C VAL A 184 6.31 -38.16 51.01
N LEU A 185 7.45 -37.63 51.49
CA LEU A 185 7.81 -37.68 52.91
C LEU A 185 7.62 -36.31 53.61
N PRO A 186 6.87 -36.26 54.73
CA PRO A 186 6.70 -35.04 55.54
C PRO A 186 8.01 -34.59 56.20
N GLY A 187 8.26 -33.27 56.22
CA GLY A 187 9.31 -32.64 57.04
C GLY A 187 10.69 -32.49 56.39
N ARG A 188 10.88 -32.92 55.12
CA ARG A 188 12.11 -32.64 54.35
C ARG A 188 11.79 -31.94 53.04
N GLY A 189 12.56 -30.89 52.71
CA GLY A 189 12.50 -30.24 51.40
C GLY A 189 13.18 -31.09 50.33
N MET A 190 12.68 -31.05 49.10
CA MET A 190 13.28 -31.72 47.94
C MET A 190 13.58 -30.70 46.84
N VAL A 191 14.77 -30.79 46.24
CA VAL A 191 15.14 -30.10 45.01
C VAL A 191 15.49 -31.16 43.98
N SER A 192 14.85 -31.13 42.83
CA SER A 192 15.10 -32.06 41.73
C SER A 192 15.24 -31.33 40.40
N MET A 193 16.01 -31.93 39.49
CA MET A 193 16.30 -31.42 38.15
C MET A 193 16.11 -32.55 37.15
N ALA A 194 15.53 -32.23 36.00
CA ALA A 194 15.33 -33.18 34.91
C ALA A 194 15.42 -32.46 33.57
N GLY A 195 15.78 -33.22 32.54
CA GLY A 195 15.77 -32.78 31.15
C GLY A 195 14.69 -33.51 30.36
N GLY A 196 14.23 -32.89 29.29
CA GLY A 196 13.28 -33.47 28.34
C GLY A 196 13.61 -33.01 26.94
N THR A 197 13.29 -33.85 25.95
CA THR A 197 13.47 -33.52 24.54
C THR A 197 12.15 -33.71 23.80
N PHE A 198 11.85 -32.82 22.86
CA PHE A 198 10.67 -32.93 22.01
C PHE A 198 10.91 -32.19 20.69
N GLY A 199 10.60 -32.84 19.56
CA GLY A 199 10.69 -32.21 18.23
C GLY A 199 12.08 -31.61 17.91
N GLY A 200 13.17 -32.23 18.39
CA GLY A 200 14.54 -31.74 18.20
C GLY A 200 14.95 -30.59 19.13
N GLN A 201 14.06 -30.13 20.01
CA GLN A 201 14.36 -29.15 21.07
C GLN A 201 14.60 -29.85 22.41
N SER A 202 15.36 -29.18 23.28
CA SER A 202 15.68 -29.65 24.64
C SER A 202 15.21 -28.62 25.66
N GLY A 203 14.67 -29.11 26.79
CA GLY A 203 14.22 -28.27 27.90
C GLY A 203 14.66 -28.86 29.24
N PHE A 204 14.83 -28.00 30.23
CA PHE A 204 15.18 -28.40 31.60
C PHE A 204 14.16 -27.85 32.58
N GLY A 205 13.83 -28.68 33.55
CA GLY A 205 12.89 -28.36 34.61
C GLY A 205 13.54 -28.51 35.97
N ASN A 206 13.26 -27.59 36.90
CA ASN A 206 13.57 -27.79 38.32
C ASN A 206 12.28 -27.76 39.14
N ARG A 207 12.21 -28.57 40.19
CA ARG A 207 11.11 -28.54 41.16
C ARG A 207 11.69 -28.38 42.55
N ARG A 208 11.24 -27.36 43.27
CA ARG A 208 11.49 -27.18 44.70
C ARG A 208 10.18 -27.42 45.44
N VAL A 209 10.15 -28.46 46.28
CA VAL A 209 9.01 -28.74 47.16
C VAL A 209 9.43 -28.50 48.60
N ALA A 210 8.78 -27.55 49.25
CA ALA A 210 8.87 -27.38 50.70
C ALA A 210 7.68 -28.14 51.34
N ALA A 211 7.97 -29.10 52.21
CA ALA A 211 6.94 -29.79 52.97
C ALA A 211 6.30 -28.82 53.97
N LEU A 212 5.19 -28.19 53.59
CA LEU A 212 4.33 -27.47 54.52
C LEU A 212 3.71 -28.51 55.46
N CYS A 213 4.11 -28.46 56.73
CA CYS A 213 3.54 -29.33 57.76
C CYS A 213 2.05 -28.95 57.93
N HIS A 214 1.16 -29.70 57.29
CA HIS A 214 -0.27 -29.55 57.53
C HIS A 214 -0.59 -30.21 58.88
N ARG A 215 -0.57 -29.42 59.96
CA ARG A 215 -1.07 -29.89 61.26
C ARG A 215 -2.59 -29.99 61.15
N GLN A 216 -3.13 -31.19 61.01
CA GLN A 216 -4.54 -31.46 61.25
C GLN A 216 -4.86 -31.02 62.68
N VAL A 217 -5.56 -29.89 62.81
CA VAL A 217 -6.08 -29.45 64.10
C VAL A 217 -7.29 -30.34 64.41
N GLY A 218 -7.07 -31.35 65.26
CA GLY A 218 -8.15 -32.06 65.91
C GLY A 218 -9.02 -31.06 66.66
N LEU A 219 -10.32 -31.05 66.36
CA LEU A 219 -11.32 -30.24 67.04
C LEU A 219 -11.45 -30.72 68.49
N GLN A 220 -10.70 -30.11 69.40
CA GLN A 220 -10.91 -30.24 70.85
C GLN A 220 -11.89 -29.13 71.29
N ASP A 221 -12.99 -29.60 71.87
CA ASP A 221 -14.07 -28.90 72.56
C ASP A 221 -14.19 -27.37 72.46
N ALA A 222 -15.30 -26.96 71.83
CA ALA A 222 -15.77 -25.57 71.83
C ALA A 222 -16.33 -25.20 73.22
N ARG A 223 -15.49 -24.65 74.10
CA ARG A 223 -16.00 -23.89 75.25
C ARG A 223 -16.39 -22.48 74.83
N HIS A 224 -17.66 -22.16 75.06
CA HIS A 224 -18.27 -20.85 74.81
C HIS A 224 -17.64 -19.79 75.74
N TYR A 225 -17.08 -18.74 75.15
CA TYR A 225 -16.73 -17.51 75.87
C TYR A 225 -17.37 -16.31 75.17
N ARG A 226 -18.24 -15.59 75.89
CA ARG A 226 -18.75 -14.28 75.49
C ARG A 226 -17.69 -13.23 75.82
N LEU A 227 -17.27 -12.42 74.85
CA LEU A 227 -16.45 -11.23 75.11
C LEU A 227 -17.10 -9.99 74.49
N PRO A 228 -17.03 -8.82 75.16
CA PRO A 228 -17.49 -7.56 74.61
C PRO A 228 -16.38 -6.84 73.83
N TRP A 229 -16.67 -6.54 72.56
CA TRP A 229 -16.26 -5.43 71.69
C TRP A 229 -15.06 -4.56 72.12
N SER A 230 -13.93 -4.65 71.41
CA SER A 230 -13.21 -3.48 70.83
C SER A 230 -12.09 -3.94 69.88
N ILE A 231 -12.11 -3.46 68.63
CA ILE A 231 -11.07 -3.71 67.62
C ILE A 231 -10.07 -2.55 67.68
N ARG A 232 -8.79 -2.82 67.95
CA ARG A 232 -7.69 -1.88 67.71
C ARG A 232 -6.71 -2.44 66.67
N ARG A 233 -6.27 -1.54 65.78
CA ARG A 233 -5.37 -1.75 64.63
C ARG A 233 -4.12 -2.54 65.01
N VAL A 234 -3.70 -3.46 64.12
CA VAL A 234 -2.42 -4.17 64.19
C VAL A 234 -1.39 -3.38 63.39
N ASP A 235 -0.35 -2.90 64.08
CA ASP A 235 0.81 -2.22 63.51
C ASP A 235 1.89 -3.27 63.16
N TRP A 236 2.54 -3.13 62.01
CA TRP A 236 3.47 -4.13 61.45
C TRP A 236 4.92 -3.79 61.82
N ARG A 237 5.51 -4.55 62.76
CA ARG A 237 6.97 -4.65 62.93
C ARG A 237 7.37 -6.09 63.26
N GLY A 238 8.21 -6.69 62.41
CA GLY A 238 9.08 -7.83 62.73
C GLY A 238 8.54 -9.24 62.45
N ASP A 239 9.03 -9.84 61.37
CA ASP A 239 9.38 -11.26 61.14
C ASP A 239 8.50 -12.41 61.66
N ALA A 240 7.17 -12.24 61.69
CA ALA A 240 6.25 -13.37 61.78
C ALA A 240 5.04 -13.14 60.87
N LEU A 241 4.93 -13.91 59.78
CA LEU A 241 3.70 -14.02 59.01
C LEU A 241 2.68 -14.85 59.81
N VAL A 242 1.97 -14.21 60.73
CA VAL A 242 0.73 -14.75 61.31
C VAL A 242 -0.41 -14.36 60.37
N SER A 243 -0.70 -15.20 59.38
CA SER A 243 -1.90 -15.05 58.57
C SER A 243 -3.11 -15.56 59.36
N ALA A 244 -3.87 -14.64 59.95
CA ALA A 244 -5.19 -14.94 60.50
C ALA A 244 -6.21 -14.98 59.35
N ILE A 245 -6.56 -16.18 58.87
CA ILE A 245 -7.68 -16.36 57.93
C ILE A 245 -8.98 -16.29 58.74
N TYR A 246 -9.71 -15.19 58.63
CA TYR A 246 -11.05 -15.04 59.16
C TYR A 246 -12.04 -15.74 58.22
N LEU A 247 -12.50 -16.94 58.57
CA LEU A 247 -13.63 -17.57 57.90
C LEU A 247 -14.91 -17.21 58.67
N ALA A 248 -15.60 -16.16 58.24
CA ALA A 248 -16.90 -15.80 58.77
C ALA A 248 -18.01 -16.55 58.00
N THR A 249 -18.60 -17.57 58.61
CA THR A 249 -19.87 -18.14 58.14
C THR A 249 -21.01 -17.38 58.81
N VAL A 250 -21.84 -16.72 57.98
CA VAL A 250 -22.97 -15.90 58.44
C VAL A 250 -24.14 -16.80 58.82
N ARG A 251 -24.46 -16.85 60.12
CA ARG A 251 -25.80 -17.18 60.63
C ARG A 251 -26.27 -16.02 61.53
N PRO A 252 -27.59 -15.78 61.65
CA PRO A 252 -28.07 -14.42 61.92
C PRO A 252 -27.78 -13.83 63.31
N PHE A 253 -27.35 -14.59 64.33
CA PHE A 253 -27.18 -14.02 65.68
C PHE A 253 -26.03 -14.60 66.53
N GLU A 254 -25.04 -15.27 65.95
CA GLU A 254 -23.86 -15.75 66.69
C GLU A 254 -22.58 -15.62 65.86
N VAL A 255 -21.62 -14.84 66.34
CA VAL A 255 -20.27 -14.74 65.75
C VAL A 255 -19.33 -15.65 66.53
N THR A 256 -19.06 -16.83 65.99
CA THR A 256 -18.07 -17.75 66.56
C THR A 256 -16.67 -17.38 66.04
N VAL A 257 -15.89 -16.65 66.84
CA VAL A 257 -14.48 -16.35 66.52
C VAL A 257 -13.61 -17.52 66.99
N LYS A 258 -13.12 -18.35 66.07
CA LYS A 258 -12.04 -19.31 66.35
C LYS A 258 -10.70 -18.62 66.20
N ILE A 259 -10.05 -18.29 67.32
CA ILE A 259 -8.64 -17.88 67.32
C ILE A 259 -7.80 -19.15 67.22
N VAL A 260 -7.28 -19.43 66.03
CA VAL A 260 -6.30 -20.50 65.82
C VAL A 260 -4.92 -19.90 66.01
N ARG A 261 -4.27 -20.17 67.15
CA ARG A 261 -2.84 -19.88 67.33
C ARG A 261 -2.03 -20.99 66.65
N THR A 262 -1.49 -20.70 65.48
CA THR A 262 -0.43 -21.50 64.87
C THR A 262 0.92 -21.00 65.37
N SER A 263 1.45 -21.64 66.42
CA SER A 263 2.86 -21.47 66.80
C SER A 263 3.72 -22.40 65.96
N CYS A 264 4.49 -21.85 65.02
CA CYS A 264 5.51 -22.58 64.27
C CYS A 264 6.81 -22.53 65.09
N TRP A 265 7.24 -23.66 65.65
CA TRP A 265 8.55 -23.74 66.29
C TRP A 265 9.62 -23.93 65.21
N ARG A 266 10.48 -22.92 65.05
CA ARG A 266 11.65 -22.98 64.17
C ARG A 266 12.73 -23.77 64.92
N SER A 267 12.83 -25.08 64.70
CA SER A 267 13.97 -25.85 65.17
C SER A 267 15.17 -25.48 64.30
N GLY A 268 16.00 -24.56 64.79
CA GLY A 268 17.33 -24.34 64.24
C GLY A 268 18.20 -25.57 64.46
N LEU A 269 18.84 -26.03 63.39
CA LEU A 269 20.04 -26.85 63.45
C LEU A 269 21.01 -26.27 62.42
N GLY A 270 22.24 -26.05 62.88
CA GLY A 270 23.35 -25.42 62.14
C GLY A 270 23.98 -26.30 61.08
#